data_AF-A0A7K5ABX3-F1
#
_entry.id   AF-A0A7K5ABX3-F1
#
_cell.length_a   1.000
_cell.length_b   1.000
_cell.length_c   1.000
_cell.angle_alpha   90.00
_cell.angle_beta   90.00
_cell.angle_gamma   90.00
#
_symmetry.space_group_name_H-M   'P 1'
#
loop_
_entity.id
_entity.type
_entity.pdbx_description
1 polymer ?
#
loop_
_entity_poly.entity_id
_entity_poly.type
_entity_poly.pdbx_seq_one_letter_code
_entity_poly.pdbx_strand_id
1 'polypeptide(L)'
;QAVHQTILSNRFLIVRAKQLRCEPGQSRRFYREHAGQFFYQRLVEYMASGPMWAYILAHEDAVPLWRSLMGPTKVFRARNSVPDSIRGAYGLTDTRNTTHGSDSPASASREIAFFFPEFSEELWYQQEEPRLRRGPVLYD
;
A
#
# COMPACT_ATOMS: atom_id res chain seq x y z
N GLN A 1 -11.91 -6.83 -2.08
CA GLN A 1 -11.90 -8.27 -1.79
C GLN A 1 -10.67 -8.97 -2.37
N ALA A 2 -10.43 -8.94 -3.70
CA ALA A 2 -9.26 -9.61 -4.30
C ALA A 2 -7.89 -9.20 -3.70
N VAL A 3 -7.62 -7.90 -3.58
CA VAL A 3 -6.36 -7.38 -2.98
C VAL A 3 -6.17 -7.85 -1.54
N HIS A 4 -7.25 -7.88 -0.76
CA HIS A 4 -7.20 -8.36 0.63
C HIS A 4 -6.84 -9.85 0.66
N GLN A 5 -7.42 -10.66 -0.23
CA GLN A 5 -7.02 -12.07 -0.34
C GLN A 5 -5.56 -12.24 -0.78
N THR A 6 -5.05 -11.41 -1.69
CA THR A 6 -3.62 -11.42 -2.03
C THR A 6 -2.73 -11.18 -0.81
N ILE A 7 -3.11 -10.26 0.09
CA ILE A 7 -2.39 -10.00 1.35
C ILE A 7 -2.37 -11.26 2.23
N LEU A 8 -3.54 -11.85 2.50
CA LEU A 8 -3.66 -13.02 3.38
C LEU A 8 -2.97 -14.27 2.81
N SER A 9 -3.17 -14.55 1.53
CA SER A 9 -2.58 -15.71 0.84
C SER A 9 -1.05 -15.66 0.79
N ASN A 10 -0.46 -14.45 0.82
CA ASN A 10 0.99 -14.24 0.86
C ASN A 10 1.52 -14.02 2.28
N ARG A 11 0.75 -14.37 3.31
CA ARG A 11 1.16 -14.38 4.72
C ARG A 11 1.64 -13.02 5.24
N PHE A 12 1.16 -11.93 4.67
CA PHE A 12 1.34 -10.63 5.28
C PHE A 12 0.54 -10.56 6.57
N LEU A 13 1.19 -10.04 7.61
CA LEU A 13 0.53 -9.59 8.81
C LEU A 13 -0.09 -8.22 8.54
N ILE A 14 -1.42 -8.11 8.60
CA ILE A 14 -2.12 -6.83 8.66
C ILE A 14 -1.96 -6.28 10.08
N VAL A 15 -1.07 -5.30 10.26
CA VAL A 15 -0.79 -4.68 11.56
C VAL A 15 -1.89 -3.70 11.93
N ARG A 16 -2.28 -2.84 10.98
CA ARG A 16 -3.42 -1.92 11.09
C ARG A 16 -4.07 -1.80 9.72
N ALA A 17 -5.39 -1.57 9.72
CA ALA A 17 -6.13 -1.25 8.51
C ALA A 17 -7.19 -0.21 8.84
N LYS A 18 -7.42 0.75 7.94
CA LYS A 18 -8.60 1.63 8.03
C LYS A 18 -9.10 2.04 6.66
N GLN A 19 -10.42 2.16 6.57
CA GLN A 19 -11.06 2.77 5.41
C GLN A 19 -11.11 4.28 5.63
N LEU A 20 -10.69 5.05 4.63
CA LEU A 20 -10.72 6.51 4.67
C LEU A 20 -11.05 7.09 3.29
N ARG A 21 -11.34 8.39 3.26
CA ARG A 21 -11.42 9.17 2.03
C ARG A 21 -10.51 10.37 2.17
N CYS A 22 -9.55 10.51 1.26
CA CYS A 22 -8.62 11.63 1.28
C CYS A 22 -9.29 12.87 0.68
N GLU A 23 -9.13 14.00 1.35
CA GLU A 23 -9.43 15.30 0.75
C GLU A 23 -8.34 15.70 -0.26
N PRO A 24 -8.65 16.51 -1.28
CA PRO A 24 -7.64 16.96 -2.24
C PRO A 24 -6.39 17.58 -1.59
N GLY A 25 -6.55 18.31 -0.48
CA GLY A 25 -5.43 18.86 0.28
C GLY A 25 -4.53 17.81 0.92
N GLN A 26 -5.11 16.72 1.44
CA GLN A 26 -4.36 15.58 1.95
C GLN A 26 -3.63 14.86 0.82
N SER A 27 -4.31 14.60 -0.31
CA SER A 27 -3.71 13.94 -1.48
C SER A 27 -2.53 14.72 -2.06
N ARG A 28 -2.60 16.07 -2.08
CA ARG A 28 -1.48 16.93 -2.48
C ARG A 28 -0.29 16.82 -1.53
N ARG A 29 -0.53 16.77 -0.22
CA ARG A 29 0.55 16.59 0.76
C ARG A 29 1.21 15.23 0.63
N PHE A 30 0.43 14.18 0.39
CA PHE A 30 0.92 12.83 0.18
C PHE A 30 1.84 12.75 -1.05
N TYR A 31 1.38 13.21 -2.22
CA TYR A 31 2.15 13.19 -3.46
C TYR A 31 3.10 14.38 -3.66
N ARG A 32 3.48 15.09 -2.60
CA ARG A 32 4.27 16.33 -2.70
C ARG A 32 5.58 16.13 -3.48
N GLU A 33 6.21 14.96 -3.37
CA GLU A 33 7.43 14.62 -4.10
C GLU A 33 7.26 14.56 -5.63
N HIS A 34 6.02 14.45 -6.10
CA HIS A 34 5.67 14.49 -7.52
C HIS A 34 5.16 15.87 -7.96
N ALA A 35 5.22 16.90 -7.11
CA ALA A 35 4.83 18.25 -7.51
C ALA A 35 5.62 18.71 -8.74
N GLY A 36 4.92 19.25 -9.74
CA GLY A 36 5.50 19.67 -11.02
C GLY A 36 5.58 18.59 -12.09
N GLN A 37 5.35 17.32 -11.76
CA GLN A 37 5.22 16.25 -12.76
C GLN A 37 3.89 16.36 -13.51
N PHE A 38 3.89 16.07 -14.82
CA PHE A 38 2.69 16.20 -15.67
C PHE A 38 1.50 15.32 -15.20
N PHE A 39 1.77 14.26 -14.44
CA PHE A 39 0.77 13.34 -13.91
C PHE A 39 0.31 13.67 -12.48
N TYR A 40 0.93 14.64 -11.80
CA TYR A 40 0.68 14.95 -10.39
C TYR A 40 -0.79 15.24 -10.10
N GLN A 41 -1.41 16.12 -10.90
CA GLN A 41 -2.80 16.50 -10.68
C GLN A 41 -3.74 15.30 -10.81
N ARG A 42 -3.45 14.37 -11.74
CA ARG A 42 -4.23 13.13 -11.90
C ARG A 42 -4.09 12.20 -10.69
N LEU A 43 -2.92 12.11 -10.07
CA LEU A 43 -2.72 11.34 -8.84
C LEU A 43 -3.55 11.91 -7.69
N VAL A 44 -3.48 13.24 -7.51
CA VAL A 44 -4.21 13.96 -6.45
C VAL A 44 -5.73 13.76 -6.60
N GLU A 45 -6.26 13.99 -7.80
CA GLU A 45 -7.68 13.86 -8.09
C GLU A 45 -8.17 12.42 -7.93
N TYR A 46 -7.42 11.44 -8.42
CA TYR A 46 -7.80 10.04 -8.30
C TYR A 46 -7.79 9.56 -6.85
N MET A 47 -6.77 9.93 -6.07
CA MET A 47 -6.71 9.59 -4.65
C MET A 47 -7.88 10.19 -3.86
N ALA A 48 -8.36 11.37 -4.26
CA ALA A 48 -9.50 12.05 -3.63
C ALA A 48 -10.88 11.63 -4.19
N SER A 49 -10.93 10.82 -5.26
CA SER A 49 -12.20 10.55 -5.96
C SER A 49 -13.13 9.59 -5.23
N GLY A 50 -12.66 8.87 -4.20
CA GLY A 50 -13.48 7.89 -3.50
C GLY A 50 -12.82 7.33 -2.24
N PRO A 51 -13.51 6.40 -1.56
CA PRO A 51 -12.97 5.72 -0.40
C PRO A 51 -11.82 4.78 -0.78
N MET A 52 -10.89 4.59 0.13
CA MET A 52 -9.75 3.68 0.01
C MET A 52 -9.46 2.98 1.33
N TRP A 53 -8.69 1.90 1.23
CA TRP A 53 -8.11 1.24 2.39
C TRP A 53 -6.64 1.59 2.52
N ALA A 54 -6.23 2.06 3.69
CA ALA A 54 -4.83 2.11 4.09
C ALA A 54 -4.52 0.90 4.96
N TYR A 55 -3.38 0.26 4.70
CA TYR A 55 -2.88 -0.90 5.45
C TYR A 55 -1.46 -0.62 5.94
N ILE A 56 -1.16 -1.03 7.17
CA ILE A 56 0.20 -1.29 7.61
C ILE A 56 0.39 -2.81 7.49
N LEU A 57 1.30 -3.23 6.62
CA LEU A 57 1.60 -4.63 6.36
C LEU A 57 2.99 -4.97 6.90
N ALA A 58 3.13 -6.11 7.57
CA ALA A 58 4.40 -6.64 8.02
C ALA A 58 4.65 -8.04 7.46
N HIS A 59 5.92 -8.28 7.15
CA HIS A 59 6.50 -9.50 6.60
C HIS A 59 8.03 -9.31 6.66
N GLU A 60 8.83 -10.37 6.67
CA GLU A 60 10.31 -10.24 6.70
C GLU A 60 10.82 -9.34 5.56
N ASP A 61 10.22 -9.52 4.38
CA ASP A 61 10.50 -8.79 3.14
C ASP A 61 9.33 -7.92 2.67
N ALA A 62 8.63 -7.26 3.59
CA ALA A 62 7.33 -6.61 3.31
C ALA A 62 7.32 -5.69 2.08
N VAL A 63 8.27 -4.76 2.00
CA VAL A 63 8.35 -3.80 0.89
C VAL A 63 8.62 -4.50 -0.46
N PRO A 64 9.72 -5.26 -0.64
CA PRO A 64 9.98 -5.90 -1.93
C PRO A 64 8.90 -6.93 -2.31
N LEU A 65 8.38 -7.72 -1.36
CA LEU A 65 7.34 -8.69 -1.63
C LEU A 65 6.04 -8.01 -2.08
N TRP A 66 5.60 -6.96 -1.37
CA TRP A 66 4.38 -6.23 -1.75
C TRP A 66 4.52 -5.60 -3.14
N ARG A 67 5.68 -5.02 -3.44
CA ARG A 67 5.97 -4.46 -4.76
C ARG A 67 5.96 -5.51 -5.88
N SER A 68 6.47 -6.71 -5.61
CA SER A 68 6.39 -7.84 -6.53
C SER A 68 4.94 -8.22 -6.82
N LEU A 69 4.12 -8.38 -5.77
CA LEU A 69 2.70 -8.74 -5.90
C LEU A 69 1.87 -7.67 -6.61
N MET A 70 2.18 -6.39 -6.38
CA MET A 70 1.57 -5.29 -7.13
C MET A 70 1.91 -5.37 -8.62
N GLY A 71 3.15 -5.73 -8.95
CA GLY A 71 3.67 -5.73 -10.32
C GLY A 71 4.07 -4.33 -10.82
N PRO A 72 4.53 -4.22 -12.08
CA PRO A 72 4.99 -2.97 -12.67
C PRO A 72 3.95 -1.84 -12.65
N THR A 73 4.38 -0.59 -12.42
CA THR A 73 3.47 0.58 -12.37
C THR A 73 2.64 0.76 -13.63
N LYS A 74 3.25 0.52 -14.80
CA LYS A 74 2.57 0.63 -16.10
C LYS A 74 1.72 -0.61 -16.34
N VAL A 75 0.41 -0.45 -16.47
CA VAL A 75 -0.55 -1.58 -16.53
C VAL A 75 -0.27 -2.47 -17.73
N PHE A 76 0.05 -1.90 -18.90
CA PHE A 76 0.39 -2.71 -20.07
C PHE A 76 1.60 -3.61 -19.82
N ARG A 77 2.62 -3.11 -19.09
CA ARG A 77 3.81 -3.88 -18.75
C ARG A 77 3.45 -4.97 -17.75
N ALA A 78 2.64 -4.66 -16.74
CA ALA A 78 2.17 -5.65 -15.78
C ALA A 78 1.41 -6.79 -16.47
N ARG A 79 0.47 -6.48 -17.36
CA ARG A 79 -0.28 -7.48 -18.14
C ARG A 79 0.62 -8.39 -18.99
N ASN A 80 1.67 -7.83 -19.59
CA ASN A 80 2.55 -8.59 -20.46
C ASN A 80 3.63 -9.40 -19.72
N SER A 81 4.14 -8.90 -18.59
CA SER A 81 5.28 -9.51 -17.88
C SER A 81 4.89 -10.31 -16.65
N VAL A 82 3.86 -9.88 -15.92
CA VAL A 82 3.40 -10.51 -14.68
C VAL A 82 1.86 -10.42 -14.63
N PRO A 83 1.13 -11.11 -15.54
CA PRO A 83 -0.32 -10.97 -15.69
C PRO A 83 -1.09 -11.24 -14.40
N ASP A 84 -0.59 -12.14 -13.55
CA ASP A 84 -1.21 -12.53 -12.28
C ASP A 84 -0.93 -11.53 -11.13
N SER A 85 -0.10 -10.51 -11.35
CA SER A 85 0.07 -9.42 -10.38
C SER A 85 -1.21 -8.60 -10.24
N ILE A 86 -1.36 -7.88 -9.13
CA ILE A 86 -2.55 -7.05 -8.87
C ILE A 86 -2.79 -6.04 -10.00
N ARG A 87 -1.73 -5.40 -10.51
CA ARG A 87 -1.81 -4.43 -11.61
C ARG A 87 -2.06 -5.12 -12.95
N GLY A 88 -1.54 -6.32 -13.15
CA GLY A 88 -1.79 -7.13 -14.35
C GLY A 88 -3.26 -7.52 -14.45
N ALA A 89 -3.79 -8.11 -13.37
CA ALA A 89 -5.15 -8.64 -13.32
C ALA A 89 -6.22 -7.55 -13.26
N TYR A 90 -5.99 -6.46 -12.54
CA TYR A 90 -7.04 -5.49 -12.21
C TYR A 90 -6.76 -4.04 -12.63
N GLY A 91 -5.54 -3.72 -13.07
CA GLY A 91 -5.20 -2.36 -13.48
C GLY A 91 -6.00 -1.92 -14.72
N LEU A 92 -6.46 -0.68 -14.73
CA LEU A 92 -7.18 -0.09 -15.87
C LEU A 92 -6.28 0.86 -16.68
N THR A 93 -5.56 1.73 -16.00
CA THR A 93 -4.62 2.71 -16.59
C THR A 93 -3.43 2.93 -15.65
N ASP A 94 -2.40 3.61 -16.12
CA ASP A 94 -1.20 3.90 -15.30
C ASP A 94 -1.51 4.68 -14.02
N THR A 95 -2.56 5.51 -14.00
CA THR A 95 -3.03 6.23 -12.80
C THR A 95 -4.07 5.43 -12.01
N ARG A 96 -4.81 4.51 -12.66
CA ARG A 96 -5.81 3.63 -12.05
C ARG A 96 -5.31 2.18 -12.05
N ASN A 97 -4.20 1.97 -11.35
CA ASN A 97 -3.50 0.69 -11.28
C ASN A 97 -3.76 -0.05 -9.95
N THR A 98 -4.90 0.21 -9.32
CA THR A 98 -5.46 -0.57 -8.20
C THR A 98 -4.79 -0.40 -6.84
N THR A 99 -3.45 -0.35 -6.76
CA THR A 99 -2.71 -0.36 -5.48
C THR A 99 -1.50 0.58 -5.47
N HIS A 100 -1.29 1.20 -4.32
CA HIS A 100 -0.06 1.88 -3.91
C HIS A 100 0.75 0.98 -2.98
N GLY A 101 2.04 1.22 -2.91
CA GLY A 101 2.91 0.63 -1.91
C GLY A 101 4.26 1.33 -1.89
N SER A 102 4.76 1.56 -0.69
CA SER A 102 6.04 2.22 -0.45
C SER A 102 7.16 1.56 -1.25
N ASP A 103 8.14 2.35 -1.66
CA ASP A 103 9.27 1.91 -2.48
C ASP A 103 10.52 1.52 -1.68
N SER A 104 10.56 1.88 -0.40
CA SER A 104 11.68 1.69 0.50
C SER A 104 11.19 1.69 1.95
N PRO A 105 11.98 1.16 2.90
CA PRO A 105 11.65 1.28 4.32
C PRO A 105 11.46 2.74 4.75
N ALA A 106 12.27 3.65 4.23
CA ALA A 106 12.17 5.08 4.54
C ALA A 106 10.87 5.71 4.03
N SER A 107 10.39 5.35 2.83
CA SER A 107 9.06 5.81 2.38
C SER A 107 7.94 5.13 3.16
N ALA A 108 8.09 3.86 3.53
CA ALA A 108 7.12 3.14 4.35
C ALA A 108 6.88 3.84 5.69
N SER A 109 7.92 4.18 6.45
CA SER A 109 7.77 4.90 7.72
C SER A 109 7.11 6.28 7.54
N ARG A 110 7.45 7.02 6.48
CA ARG A 110 6.81 8.32 6.18
C ARG A 110 5.32 8.17 5.85
N GLU A 111 4.99 7.19 5.02
CA GLU A 111 3.60 6.94 4.59
C GLU A 111 2.76 6.38 5.73
N ILE A 112 3.32 5.51 6.58
CA ILE A 112 2.70 5.01 7.81
C ILE A 112 2.38 6.19 8.73
N ALA A 113 3.35 7.06 9.02
CA ALA A 113 3.13 8.23 9.88
C ALA A 113 2.10 9.21 9.27
N PHE A 114 2.01 9.30 7.94
CA PHE A 114 1.02 10.13 7.26
C PHE A 114 -0.41 9.62 7.48
N PHE A 115 -0.64 8.32 7.32
CA PHE A 115 -1.99 7.75 7.44
C PHE A 115 -2.35 7.35 8.87
N PHE A 116 -1.40 6.92 9.68
CA PHE A 116 -1.57 6.43 11.05
C PHE A 116 -0.66 7.21 12.01
N PRO A 117 -0.90 8.52 12.21
CA PRO A 117 -0.09 9.33 13.13
C PRO A 117 -0.13 8.83 14.59
N GLU A 118 -1.14 8.03 14.94
CA GLU A 118 -1.29 7.35 16.22
C GLU A 118 -0.41 6.09 16.36
N PHE A 119 0.16 5.58 15.27
CA PHE A 119 0.94 4.34 15.26
C PHE A 119 2.41 4.63 15.55
N SER A 120 2.99 3.88 16.49
CA SER A 120 4.43 3.88 16.77
C SER A 120 5.05 2.57 16.31
N GLU A 121 5.91 2.64 15.29
CA GLU A 121 6.69 1.49 14.82
C GLU A 121 7.54 0.91 15.96
N GLU A 122 8.17 1.76 16.77
CA GLU A 122 9.00 1.36 17.90
C GLU A 122 8.21 0.53 18.93
N LEU A 123 7.05 1.04 19.37
CA LEU A 123 6.21 0.32 20.33
C LEU A 123 5.68 -0.99 19.74
N TRP A 124 5.35 -1.00 18.45
CA TRP A 124 4.93 -2.21 17.76
C TRP A 124 6.03 -3.29 17.79
N TYR A 125 7.28 -2.94 17.45
CA TYR A 125 8.41 -3.88 17.51
C TYR A 125 8.72 -4.35 18.93
N GLN A 126 8.53 -3.51 19.94
CA GLN A 126 8.83 -3.86 21.34
C GLN A 126 7.73 -4.74 21.97
N GLN A 127 6.46 -4.51 21.63
CA GLN A 127 5.33 -5.01 22.40
C GLN A 127 4.42 -5.98 21.64
N GLU A 128 4.24 -5.76 20.34
CA GLU A 128 3.26 -6.49 19.52
C GLU A 128 3.96 -7.55 18.65
N GLU A 129 4.98 -7.17 17.89
CA GLU A 129 5.72 -8.06 16.97
C GLU A 129 6.20 -9.36 17.63
N PRO A 130 6.80 -9.34 18.85
CA PRO A 130 7.32 -10.57 19.47
C PRO A 130 6.23 -11.56 19.86
N ARG A 131 4.98 -11.09 20.03
CA ARG A 131 3.82 -11.95 20.30
C ARG A 131 3.38 -12.69 19.04
N LEU A 132 3.53 -12.05 17.89
CA LEU A 132 3.08 -12.56 16.59
C LEU A 132 4.07 -13.58 16.00
N ARG A 133 5.31 -13.64 16.50
CA ARG A 133 6.27 -14.72 16.21
C ARG A 133 5.91 -16.07 16.85
N ARG A 134 4.96 -16.11 17.79
CA ARG A 134 4.69 -17.30 18.63
C ARG A 134 3.62 -18.25 18.08
N GLY A 135 3.03 -17.97 16.93
CA GLY A 135 2.03 -18.84 16.30
C GLY A 135 1.30 -18.17 15.14
N PRO A 136 0.43 -18.91 14.43
CA PRO A 136 -0.33 -18.36 13.30
C PRO A 136 -1.31 -17.28 13.77
N VAL A 137 -1.25 -16.11 13.12
CA VAL A 137 -2.19 -15.00 13.33
C VAL A 137 -3.37 -15.19 12.39
N LEU A 138 -4.57 -15.32 12.93
CA LEU A 138 -5.81 -15.39 12.15
C LEU A 138 -6.40 -13.98 12.03
N TYR A 139 -6.81 -13.65 10.81
CA TYR A 139 -7.54 -12.42 10.49
C TYR A 139 -8.99 -12.80 10.21
N ASP A 140 -9.92 -12.14 10.90
CA ASP A 140 -11.37 -12.27 10.67
C ASP A 140 -11.82 -11.58 9.38
#